data_AF-A0ABD7UPX8-F1
#
_entry.id   AF-A0ABD7UPX8-F1
#
_cell.length_a   1.000
_cell.length_b   1.000
_cell.length_c   1.000
_cell.angle_alpha   90.00
_cell.angle_beta   90.00
_cell.angle_gamma   90.00
#
_symmetry.space_group_name_H-M   'P 1'
#
loop_
_entity.id
_entity.type
_entity.pdbx_description
1 polymer ?
#
loop_
_entity_poly.entity_id
_entity_poly.type
_entity_poly.pdbx_seq_one_letter_code
_entity_poly.pdbx_strand_id
1 'polypeptide(L)' 'MVVLTAGCEGGRQLSGGELRRLAIARALLHDAPLMLLDEPTEGLDAATESQILHLLADVMRDKTVLMVTHRLRGGF' A
#
# COMPACT_ATOMS: atom_id res chain seq x y z
N MET A 1 2.56 -4.14 13.56
CA MET A 1 2.13 -2.87 12.96
C MET A 1 2.98 -2.64 11.74
N VAL A 2 2.37 -2.50 10.58
CA VAL A 2 3.09 -2.21 9.33
C VAL A 2 2.74 -0.79 8.91
N VAL A 3 3.75 0.04 8.61
CA VAL A 3 3.59 1.40 8.08
C VAL A 3 4.11 1.40 6.64
N LEU A 4 3.26 1.80 5.70
CA LEU A 4 3.69 2.04 4.33
C LEU A 4 4.26 3.46 4.22
N THR A 5 5.57 3.57 4.06
CA THR A 5 6.24 4.81 3.64
C THR A 5 7.17 4.50 2.47
N ALA A 6 7.11 5.34 1.44
CA ALA A 6 7.95 5.21 0.26
C ALA A 6 9.29 5.92 0.51
N GLY A 7 10.26 5.20 1.06
CA GLY A 7 11.62 5.71 1.29
C GLY A 7 12.67 4.76 0.72
N CYS A 8 13.63 5.31 -0.02
CA CYS A 8 14.84 4.62 -0.49
C CYS A 8 16.06 5.42 -0.04
N GLU A 9 16.80 4.94 0.96
CA GLU A 9 18.13 5.45 1.28
C GLU A 9 19.16 4.43 0.78
N GLY A 10 19.88 4.76 -0.30
CA GLY A 10 21.11 4.04 -0.69
C GLY A 10 21.07 3.02 -1.85
N GLY A 11 20.09 3.06 -2.76
CA GLY A 11 20.00 2.13 -3.91
C GLY A 11 19.84 2.79 -5.29
N ARG A 12 19.80 1.97 -6.36
CA ARG A 12 19.41 2.42 -7.72
C ARG A 12 18.09 3.17 -7.64
N GLN A 13 18.00 4.34 -8.29
CA GLN A 13 16.80 5.19 -8.23
C GLN A 13 15.60 4.45 -8.84
N LEU A 14 14.70 4.00 -7.97
CA LEU A 14 13.37 3.52 -8.32
C LEU A 14 12.45 4.73 -8.48
N SER A 15 11.50 4.65 -9.40
CA SER A 15 10.41 5.62 -9.48
C SER A 15 9.54 5.57 -8.21
N GLY A 16 8.80 6.65 -7.94
CA GLY A 16 7.87 6.69 -6.81
C GLY A 16 6.86 5.53 -6.82
N GLY A 17 6.34 5.16 -8.00
CA GLY A 17 5.43 4.02 -8.14
C GLY A 17 6.09 2.65 -7.93
N GLU A 18 7.36 2.47 -8.30
CA GLU A 18 8.12 1.25 -7.98
C GLU A 18 8.40 1.13 -6.48
N LEU A 19 8.78 2.23 -5.84
CA LEU A 19 8.94 2.33 -4.40
C LEU A 19 7.67 1.97 -3.64
N ARG A 20 6.53 2.48 -4.10
CA ARG A 20 5.20 2.19 -3.51
C ARG A 20 4.88 0.70 -3.60
N ARG A 21 5.05 0.10 -4.79
CA ARG A 21 4.80 -1.34 -5.00
C ARG A 21 5.70 -2.20 -4.11
N LEU A 22 6.97 -1.82 -3.95
CA LEU A 22 7.88 -2.53 -3.06
C LEU A 22 7.47 -2.41 -1.58
N ALA A 23 7.08 -1.22 -1.13
CA ALA A 23 6.58 -1.02 0.23
C ALA A 23 5.34 -1.87 0.49
N ILE A 24 4.39 -1.92 -0.45
CA ILE A 24 3.20 -2.75 -0.37
C ILE A 24 3.58 -4.24 -0.31
N ALA A 25 4.46 -4.71 -1.19
CA ALA A 25 4.93 -6.10 -1.14
C ALA A 25 5.55 -6.45 0.22
N ARG A 26 6.38 -5.56 0.79
CA ARG A 26 6.94 -5.74 2.13
C ARG A 26 5.87 -5.78 3.22
N ALA A 27 4.83 -4.96 3.09
CA ALA A 27 3.72 -4.96 4.03
C ALA A 27 2.91 -6.26 4.01
N LEU A 28 2.71 -6.81 2.81
CA LEU A 28 1.97 -8.06 2.61
C LEU A 28 2.73 -9.28 3.12
N LEU A 29 4.06 -9.27 3.03
CA LEU A 29 4.90 -10.32 3.61
C LEU A 29 4.85 -10.36 5.14
N HIS A 30 4.49 -9.24 5.77
CA HIS A 30 4.38 -9.15 7.22
C HIS A 30 2.94 -9.37 7.66
N ASP A 31 2.64 -10.54 8.24
CA ASP A 31 1.31 -10.88 8.76
C ASP A 31 1.00 -10.12 10.08
N ALA A 32 0.81 -8.81 10.00
CA ALA A 32 0.44 -7.99 11.16
C ALA A 32 -1.08 -7.98 11.40
N PRO A 33 -1.54 -7.97 12.67
CA PRO A 33 -2.95 -7.76 13.00
C PRO A 33 -3.40 -6.30 12.83
N LEU A 34 -2.47 -5.35 12.73
CA LEU A 34 -2.71 -3.91 12.55
C LEU A 34 -1.89 -3.36 11.38
N MET A 35 -2.57 -2.73 10.42
CA MET A 35 -1.99 -2.07 9.25
C MET A 35 -2.26 -0.57 9.28
N LEU A 36 -1.20 0.23 9.06
CA LEU A 36 -1.27 1.69 8.90
C LEU A 36 -0.85 2.03 7.46
N LEU A 37 -1.80 2.52 6.67
CA LEU A 37 -1.61 2.81 5.26
C LEU A 37 -1.72 4.31 5.04
N ASP A 38 -0.61 4.96 4.73
CA ASP A 38 -0.59 6.36 4.34
C ASP A 38 -0.55 6.44 2.82
N GLU A 39 -1.61 6.95 2.21
CA GLU A 39 -1.83 7.11 0.77
C GLU A 39 -1.32 5.95 -0.12
N PRO A 40 -1.65 4.67 0.16
CA PRO A 40 -0.97 3.51 -0.41
C PRO A 40 -0.97 3.44 -1.95
N THR A 41 -1.89 4.12 -2.63
CA THR A 41 -2.02 4.11 -4.09
C THR A 41 -1.52 5.38 -4.78
N GLU A 42 -0.93 6.33 -4.04
CA GLU A 42 -0.43 7.58 -4.60
C GLU A 42 0.66 7.34 -5.65
N GLY A 43 0.57 8.05 -6.78
CA GLY A 43 1.54 7.98 -7.87
C GLY A 43 1.45 6.70 -8.72
N LEU A 44 0.43 5.85 -8.51
CA LEU A 44 0.13 4.70 -9.36
C LEU A 44 -0.81 5.10 -10.51
N ASP A 45 -0.68 4.41 -11.64
CA ASP A 45 -1.67 4.49 -12.72
C ASP A 45 -2.98 3.79 -12.30
N ALA A 46 -4.08 4.12 -12.98
CA ALA A 46 -5.42 3.64 -12.61
C ALA A 46 -5.57 2.12 -12.65
N ALA A 47 -4.87 1.42 -13.55
CA ALA A 47 -4.95 -0.04 -13.63
C ALA A 47 -4.22 -0.68 -12.46
N THR A 48 -3.01 -0.20 -12.14
CA THR A 48 -2.24 -0.66 -10.99
C THR A 48 -2.94 -0.33 -9.66
N GLU A 49 -3.51 0.87 -9.54
CA GLU A 49 -4.30 1.28 -8.36
C GLU A 49 -5.45 0.31 -8.10
N SER A 50 -6.24 -0.02 -9.13
CA SER A 50 -7.37 -0.94 -9.01
C SER A 50 -6.94 -2.33 -8.51
N GLN A 51 -5.84 -2.86 -9.07
CA GLN A 51 -5.29 -4.15 -8.65
C GLN A 51 -4.83 -4.14 -7.19
N ILE A 52 -4.17 -3.07 -6.76
CA ILE A 52 -3.67 -2.91 -5.39
C ILE A 52 -4.84 -2.82 -4.40
N LEU A 53 -5.88 -2.05 -4.73
CA LEU A 53 -7.06 -1.91 -3.86
C LEU A 53 -7.80 -3.24 -3.70
N HIS A 54 -7.96 -4.01 -4.78
CA HIS A 54 -8.59 -5.33 -4.72
C HIS A 54 -7.80 -6.28 -3.82
N LEU A 55 -6.47 -6.31 -3.98
CA LEU A 55 -5.59 -7.13 -3.16
C LEU A 55 -5.61 -6.71 -1.69
N LEU A 56 -5.61 -5.40 -1.41
CA LEU A 56 -5.74 -4.91 -0.04
C LEU A 56 -7.08 -5.32 0.57
N ALA A 57 -8.20 -5.23 -0.16
CA ALA A 57 -9.51 -5.65 0.34
C ALA A 57 -9.51 -7.10 0.87
N ASP A 58 -8.83 -8.01 0.17
CA ASP A 58 -8.71 -9.39 0.63
C ASP A 58 -7.82 -9.55 1.87
N VAL A 59 -6.69 -8.83 1.91
CA VAL A 59 -5.72 -8.90 3.02
C VAL A 59 -6.29 -8.29 4.30
N MET A 60 -7.11 -7.26 4.17
CA MET A 60 -7.66 -6.49 5.29
C MET A 60 -8.81 -7.19 6.01
N ARG A 61 -9.40 -8.24 5.43
CA ARG A 61 -10.64 -8.90 5.91
C ARG A 61 -10.60 -9.32 7.39
N ASP A 62 -9.43 -9.72 7.89
CA ASP A 62 -9.23 -10.20 9.27
C ASP A 62 -8.26 -9.33 10.07
N LYS A 63 -8.06 -8.06 9.65
CA LYS A 63 -7.07 -7.15 10.25
C LYS A 63 -7.71 -5.83 10.63
N THR A 64 -7.16 -5.19 11.66
CA THR A 64 -7.47 -3.79 11.93
C THR A 64 -6.66 -2.91 10.98
N VAL A 65 -7.32 -1.97 10.30
CA VAL A 65 -6.69 -1.10 9.31
C VAL A 65 -7.01 0.36 9.61
N LEU A 66 -5.98 1.19 9.63
CA LEU A 66 -6.12 2.64 9.55
C LEU A 66 -5.51 3.09 8.22
N MET A 67 -6.35 3.65 7.36
CA MET A 67 -5.94 4.11 6.04
C MET A 67 -6.25 5.59 5.87
N VAL A 68 -5.27 6.36 5.41
CA VAL A 68 -5.42 7.76 4.99
C VAL A 68 -5.32 7.81 3.47
N THR A 69 -6.32 8.40 2.82
CA THR A 69 -6.34 8.55 1.36
C THR A 69 -7.19 9.76 0.95
N HIS A 70 -6.78 10.42 -0.13
CA HIS A 70 -7.57 11.47 -0.79
C HIS A 70 -8.53 10.92 -1.85
N ARG A 71 -8.45 9.61 -2.17
CA ARG A 71 -9.29 8.96 -3.18
C ARG A 71 -9.91 7.70 -2.59
N LEU A 72 -11.19 7.78 -2.25
CA LEU A 72 -12.04 6.64 -1.89
C LEU A 72 -12.84 6.25 -3.15
N ARG A 73 -12.26 5.39 -3.99
CA ARG A 73 -12.94 4.86 -5.19
C ARG A 73 -13.38 3.40 -5.05
N GLY A 74 -13.08 2.73 -3.95
CA GLY A 74 -13.55 1.39 -3.63
C GLY A 74 -14.30 1.41 -2.30
N GLY A 75 -15.53 0.90 -2.29
CA GLY A 75 -16.17 0.50 -1.05
C GLY A 75 -15.37 -0.67 -0.47
N PHE A 76 -14.91 -0.50 0.76
CA PHE A 76 -14.33 -1.58 1.56
C PHE A 76 -15.45 -2.42 2.15
#